data_AF-D9XZQ4-F1
#
_entry.id   AF-D9XZQ4-F1
#
_cell.length_a   1.000
_cell.length_b   1.000
_cell.length_c   1.000
_cell.angle_alpha   90.00
_cell.angle_beta   90.00
_cell.angle_gamma   90.00
#
_symmetry.space_group_name_H-M   'P 1'
#
loop_
_entity.id
_entity.type
_entity.pdbx_description
1 polymer ?
#
loop_
_entity_poly.entity_id
_entity_poly.type
_entity_poly.pdbx_seq_one_letter_code
_entity_poly.pdbx_strand_id
1 'polypeptide(L)'
;MAVPPNALKKWEKVRDCALGLPGAAEEHPWGETVAKVNKKVFVFLGVHDGSHPLGVTVKLTDETAHAHALTCPGARPAGYGLGRAGWVAVPLEPKGAPAAGLLCDWVEESYRAIAPKRLAAELDARRAGGRTGAESGAAP
;
A
#
# COMPACT_ATOMS: atom_id res chain seq x y z
N MET A 1 -7.08 -20.67 -8.78
CA MET A 1 -5.62 -20.96 -8.85
C MET A 1 -5.07 -20.78 -7.44
N ALA A 2 -4.15 -21.64 -6.99
CA ALA A 2 -3.57 -21.48 -5.66
C ALA A 2 -2.71 -20.21 -5.63
N VAL A 3 -3.09 -19.26 -4.77
CA VAL A 3 -2.33 -18.04 -4.54
C VAL A 3 -0.91 -18.42 -4.10
N PRO A 4 0.16 -17.90 -4.75
CA PRO A 4 1.50 -18.24 -4.34
C PRO A 4 1.76 -17.78 -2.90
N PRO A 5 2.34 -18.62 -2.02
CA PRO A 5 2.48 -18.33 -0.59
C PRO A 5 3.34 -17.08 -0.31
N ASN A 6 4.23 -16.73 -1.23
CA ASN A 6 5.02 -15.51 -1.16
C ASN A 6 4.18 -14.25 -1.41
N ALA A 7 3.21 -14.30 -2.32
CA ALA A 7 2.32 -13.18 -2.59
C ALA A 7 1.38 -12.94 -1.42
N LEU A 8 0.87 -14.01 -0.79
CA LEU A 8 0.05 -13.90 0.41
C LEU A 8 0.82 -13.24 1.56
N LYS A 9 2.05 -13.68 1.85
CA LYS A 9 2.89 -13.05 2.88
C LYS A 9 3.15 -11.56 2.62
N LYS A 10 3.37 -11.18 1.35
CA LYS A 10 3.52 -9.76 0.98
C LYS A 10 2.23 -9.00 1.21
N TRP A 11 1.10 -9.56 0.78
CA TRP A 11 -0.22 -8.98 0.95
C TRP A 11 -0.56 -8.75 2.42
N GLU A 12 -0.35 -9.76 3.27
CA GLU A 12 -0.58 -9.67 4.72
C GLU A 12 0.27 -8.55 5.34
N LYS A 13 1.52 -8.42 4.90
CA LYS A 13 2.44 -7.40 5.41
C LYS A 13 2.07 -5.99 4.96
N VAL A 14 1.57 -5.84 3.74
CA VAL A 14 1.05 -4.56 3.23
C VAL A 14 -0.25 -4.19 3.93
N ARG A 15 -1.14 -5.16 4.16
CA ARG A 15 -2.36 -4.99 4.94
C ARG A 15 -2.05 -4.54 6.37
N ASP A 16 -1.12 -5.21 7.05
CA ASP A 16 -0.71 -4.87 8.41
C ASP A 16 -0.12 -3.44 8.46
N CYS A 17 0.75 -3.10 7.51
CA CYS A 17 1.26 -1.74 7.34
C CYS A 17 0.13 -0.71 7.13
N ALA A 18 -0.83 -1.00 6.25
CA ALA A 18 -1.96 -0.12 5.98
C ALA A 18 -2.85 0.08 7.22
N LEU A 19 -3.13 -0.99 7.96
CA LEU A 19 -3.96 -0.97 9.17
C LEU A 19 -3.24 -0.35 10.37
N GLY A 20 -1.91 -0.34 10.38
CA GLY A 20 -1.11 0.37 11.39
C GLY A 20 -1.19 1.89 11.28
N LEU A 21 -1.72 2.43 10.19
CA LEU A 21 -1.85 3.88 9.97
C LEU A 21 -3.01 4.47 10.78
N PRO A 22 -2.86 5.70 11.31
CA PRO A 22 -3.85 6.27 12.21
C PRO A 22 -5.18 6.52 11.50
N GLY A 23 -6.24 5.90 11.98
CA GLY A 23 -7.57 6.02 11.38
C GLY A 23 -7.74 5.25 10.06
N ALA A 24 -6.82 4.34 9.74
CA ALA A 24 -7.04 3.33 8.72
C ALA A 24 -7.98 2.23 9.23
N ALA A 25 -8.88 1.78 8.36
CA ALA A 25 -9.82 0.71 8.61
C ALA A 25 -9.96 -0.14 7.35
N GLU A 26 -10.01 -1.46 7.52
CA GLU A 26 -10.28 -2.39 6.43
C GLU A 26 -11.78 -2.49 6.15
N GLU A 27 -12.16 -2.56 4.87
CA GLU A 27 -13.53 -2.79 4.44
C GLU A 27 -13.58 -3.58 3.11
N HIS A 28 -14.72 -4.21 2.82
CA HIS A 28 -14.91 -5.05 1.63
C HIS A 28 -16.16 -4.69 0.83
N PRO A 29 -16.22 -3.50 0.19
CA PRO A 29 -17.42 -3.01 -0.49
C PRO A 29 -17.84 -3.82 -1.73
N TRP A 30 -16.89 -4.47 -2.42
CA TRP A 30 -17.16 -5.24 -3.65
C TRP A 30 -16.69 -6.71 -3.55
N GLY A 31 -16.45 -7.21 -2.33
CA GLY A 31 -15.84 -8.52 -2.10
C GLY A 31 -14.31 -8.54 -2.19
N GLU A 32 -13.69 -7.44 -2.60
CA GLU A 32 -12.25 -7.19 -2.48
C GLU A 32 -11.91 -6.45 -1.19
N THR A 33 -10.73 -6.70 -0.64
CA THR A 33 -10.23 -6.01 0.54
C THR A 33 -9.73 -4.63 0.16
N VAL A 34 -10.19 -3.59 0.86
CA VAL A 34 -9.71 -2.22 0.69
C VAL A 34 -9.42 -1.61 2.07
N ALA A 35 -8.43 -0.73 2.15
CA ALA A 35 -8.23 0.08 3.36
C ALA A 35 -8.68 1.52 3.13
N LYS A 36 -9.42 2.03 4.12
CA LYS A 36 -10.03 3.35 4.13
C LYS A 36 -9.48 4.17 5.28
N VAL A 37 -9.24 5.45 5.03
CA VAL A 37 -8.95 6.46 6.04
C VAL A 37 -10.05 7.51 6.00
N ASN A 38 -10.67 7.80 7.14
CA ASN A 38 -11.68 8.85 7.25
C ASN A 38 -12.79 8.76 6.16
N LYS A 39 -13.32 7.55 5.93
CA LYS A 39 -14.32 7.22 4.88
C LYS A 39 -13.82 7.30 3.42
N LYS A 40 -12.51 7.45 3.17
CA LYS A 40 -11.92 7.45 1.83
C LYS A 40 -10.99 6.26 1.64
N VAL A 41 -11.13 5.53 0.53
CA VAL A 41 -10.22 4.44 0.17
C VAL A 41 -8.86 5.02 -0.24
N PHE A 42 -7.78 4.50 0.34
CA PHE A 42 -6.41 4.87 -0.04
C PHE A 42 -5.61 3.68 -0.58
N VAL A 43 -5.98 2.44 -0.28
CA VAL A 43 -5.35 1.26 -0.89
C VAL A 43 -6.41 0.21 -1.18
N PHE A 44 -6.29 -0.43 -2.34
CA PHE A 44 -7.05 -1.62 -2.69
C PHE A 44 -6.09 -2.80 -2.61
N LEU A 45 -6.43 -3.78 -1.79
CA LEU A 45 -5.65 -5.00 -1.57
C LEU A 45 -6.15 -6.16 -2.44
N GLY A 46 -7.28 -5.98 -3.16
CA GLY A 46 -7.82 -6.98 -4.07
C GLY A 46 -8.43 -8.19 -3.35
N VAL A 47 -8.65 -9.28 -4.10
CA VAL A 47 -9.26 -10.52 -3.61
C VAL A 47 -8.17 -11.57 -3.38
N HIS A 48 -8.11 -12.15 -2.18
CA HIS A 48 -7.12 -13.16 -1.79
C HIS A 48 -7.63 -14.63 -1.94
N ASP A 49 -8.84 -14.82 -2.45
CA ASP A 49 -9.51 -16.11 -2.65
C ASP A 49 -8.88 -17.00 -3.75
N GLY A 50 -7.92 -16.47 -4.53
CA GLY A 50 -7.29 -17.21 -5.63
C GLY A 50 -8.14 -17.31 -6.91
N SER A 51 -9.28 -16.62 -6.92
CA SER A 51 -10.11 -16.36 -8.10
C SER A 51 -9.48 -15.34 -9.06
N HIS A 52 -8.65 -14.43 -8.55
CA HIS A 52 -7.93 -13.42 -9.33
C HIS A 52 -6.47 -13.30 -8.88
N PRO A 53 -5.59 -12.80 -9.77
CA PRO A 53 -4.21 -12.50 -9.42
C PRO A 53 -4.14 -11.52 -8.25
N LEU A 54 -3.40 -11.88 -7.19
CA LEU A 54 -3.18 -10.97 -6.06
C LEU A 54 -2.46 -9.71 -6.54
N GLY A 55 -3.00 -8.55 -6.19
CA GLY A 55 -2.43 -7.26 -6.54
C GLY A 55 -2.83 -6.19 -5.56
N VAL A 56 -2.00 -5.15 -5.46
CA VAL A 56 -2.28 -3.98 -4.66
C VAL A 56 -2.44 -2.77 -5.57
N THR A 57 -3.49 -2.00 -5.38
CA THR A 57 -3.70 -0.74 -6.09
C THR A 57 -3.53 0.40 -5.11
N VAL A 58 -2.56 1.25 -5.39
CA VAL A 58 -2.20 2.41 -4.57
C VAL A 58 -2.27 3.67 -5.41
N LYS A 59 -2.58 4.79 -4.77
CA LYS A 59 -2.59 6.09 -5.42
C LYS A 59 -1.23 6.75 -5.22
N LEU A 60 -0.49 6.88 -6.31
CA LEU A 60 0.82 7.53 -6.32
C LEU A 60 0.65 8.91 -6.94
N THR A 61 0.70 9.92 -6.08
CA THR A 61 0.68 11.32 -6.50
C THR A 61 2.06 11.84 -6.85
N ASP A 62 3.11 11.21 -6.32
CA ASP A 62 4.47 11.51 -6.70
C ASP A 62 4.79 10.92 -8.08
N GLU A 63 5.33 11.75 -8.97
CA GLU A 63 5.63 11.35 -10.35
C GLU A 63 6.76 10.31 -10.40
N THR A 64 7.71 10.36 -9.46
CA THR A 64 8.82 9.42 -9.37
C THR A 64 8.33 8.06 -8.88
N ALA A 65 7.52 8.04 -7.82
CA ALA A 65 6.92 6.82 -7.30
C ALA A 65 5.99 6.18 -8.34
N HIS A 66 5.17 6.98 -9.02
CA HIS A 66 4.30 6.51 -10.11
C HIS A 66 5.13 5.88 -11.23
N ALA A 67 6.14 6.57 -11.74
CA ALA A 67 7.02 6.03 -12.79
C ALA A 67 7.69 4.72 -12.34
N HIS A 68 8.18 4.66 -11.10
CA HIS A 68 8.79 3.45 -10.53
C HIS A 68 7.79 2.30 -10.36
N ALA A 69 6.56 2.59 -9.97
CA ALA A 69 5.53 1.57 -9.90
C ALA A 69 5.20 1.03 -11.29
N LEU A 70 5.14 1.88 -12.32
CA LEU A 70 4.92 1.45 -13.71
C LEU A 70 6.08 0.67 -14.32
N THR A 71 7.31 0.85 -13.82
CA THR A 71 8.45 0.01 -14.25
C THR A 71 8.41 -1.39 -13.63
N CYS A 72 7.56 -1.62 -12.62
CA CYS A 72 7.46 -2.94 -12.00
C CYS A 72 6.84 -3.97 -12.96
N PRO A 73 7.34 -5.21 -12.95
CA PRO A 73 6.85 -6.26 -13.82
C PRO A 73 5.38 -6.58 -13.55
N GLY A 74 4.55 -6.34 -14.57
CA GLY A 74 3.09 -6.55 -14.52
C GLY A 74 2.30 -5.41 -13.91
N ALA A 75 2.95 -4.35 -13.43
CA ALA A 75 2.26 -3.16 -12.95
C ALA A 75 1.58 -2.42 -14.11
N ARG A 76 0.37 -1.94 -13.85
CA ARG A 76 -0.45 -1.24 -14.83
C ARG A 76 -1.22 -0.11 -14.16
N PRO A 77 -1.49 0.99 -14.87
CA PRO A 77 -2.42 1.98 -14.36
C PRO A 77 -3.78 1.32 -14.11
N ALA A 78 -4.40 1.66 -12.99
CA ALA A 78 -5.68 1.07 -12.61
C ALA A 78 -6.74 1.35 -13.69
N GLY A 79 -7.58 0.36 -13.96
CA GLY A 79 -8.69 0.46 -14.92
C GLY A 79 -9.76 1.45 -14.49
N TYR A 80 -10.86 1.53 -15.25
CA TYR A 80 -12.03 2.38 -14.91
C TYR A 80 -11.74 3.88 -14.77
N GLY A 81 -10.67 4.39 -15.39
CA GLY A 81 -10.28 5.80 -15.32
C GLY A 81 -9.54 6.19 -14.03
N LEU A 82 -9.33 5.25 -13.10
CA LEU A 82 -8.55 5.47 -11.89
C LEU A 82 -7.07 5.75 -12.20
N GLY A 83 -6.52 5.15 -13.26
CA GLY A 83 -5.17 5.42 -13.72
C GLY A 83 -4.90 6.91 -14.01
N ARG A 84 -5.89 7.65 -14.52
CA ARG A 84 -5.77 9.12 -14.72
C ARG A 84 -5.68 9.90 -13.42
N ALA A 85 -6.20 9.35 -12.33
CA ALA A 85 -6.10 9.94 -10.99
C ALA A 85 -4.83 9.50 -10.24
N GLY A 86 -3.89 8.81 -10.91
CA GLY A 86 -2.62 8.36 -10.32
C GLY A 86 -2.70 7.01 -9.61
N TRP A 87 -3.74 6.21 -9.86
CA TRP A 87 -3.83 4.86 -9.28
C TRP A 87 -3.05 3.86 -10.12
N VAL A 88 -2.16 3.11 -9.48
CA VAL A 88 -1.36 2.07 -10.11
C VAL A 88 -1.66 0.74 -9.45
N ALA A 89 -2.02 -0.25 -10.25
CA ALA A 89 -2.26 -1.63 -9.84
C ALA A 89 -0.97 -2.44 -10.05
N VAL A 90 -0.45 -2.99 -8.96
CA VAL A 90 0.81 -3.72 -8.92
C VAL A 90 0.54 -5.16 -8.51
N PRO A 91 0.75 -6.15 -9.40
CA PRO A 91 0.57 -7.56 -9.07
C PRO A 91 1.67 -8.06 -8.14
N LEU A 92 1.30 -8.88 -7.15
CA LEU A 92 2.21 -9.45 -6.16
C LEU A 92 2.73 -10.85 -6.54
N GLU A 93 2.10 -11.48 -7.52
CA GLU A 93 2.42 -12.83 -8.01
C GLU A 93 3.70 -12.96 -8.84
N PRO A 94 4.03 -12.05 -9.78
CA PRO A 94 5.16 -12.26 -10.67
C PRO A 94 6.50 -12.27 -9.91
N LYS A 95 7.44 -13.12 -10.38
CA LYS A 95 8.84 -13.08 -9.93
C LYS A 95 9.43 -11.71 -10.29
N GLY A 96 9.84 -10.95 -9.27
CA GLY A 96 10.28 -9.56 -9.42
C GLY A 96 9.26 -8.52 -8.96
N ALA A 97 8.09 -8.94 -8.48
CA ALA A 97 7.16 -8.03 -7.81
C ALA A 97 7.85 -7.34 -6.62
N PRO A 98 7.55 -6.06 -6.38
CA PRO A 98 8.22 -5.28 -5.35
C PRO A 98 8.13 -5.93 -3.97
N ALA A 99 9.12 -5.64 -3.14
CA ALA A 99 9.17 -6.10 -1.77
C ALA A 99 8.05 -5.45 -0.95
N ALA A 100 7.58 -6.15 0.09
CA ALA A 100 6.54 -5.63 0.99
C ALA A 100 6.91 -4.27 1.61
N GLY A 101 8.20 -3.99 1.81
CA GLY A 101 8.68 -2.69 2.29
C GLY A 101 8.40 -1.55 1.31
N LEU A 102 8.69 -1.76 0.01
CA LEU A 102 8.41 -0.74 -1.01
C LEU A 102 6.91 -0.52 -1.21
N LEU A 103 6.13 -1.61 -1.14
CA LEU A 103 4.68 -1.54 -1.20
C LEU A 103 4.09 -0.76 0.00
N CYS A 104 4.65 -0.95 1.19
CA CYS A 104 4.27 -0.22 2.40
C CYS A 104 4.58 1.29 2.25
N ASP A 105 5.74 1.64 1.68
CA ASP A 105 6.09 3.04 1.38
C ASP A 105 5.08 3.70 0.41
N TRP A 106 4.69 2.99 -0.64
CA TRP A 106 3.65 3.44 -1.57
C TRP A 106 2.26 3.54 -0.93
N VAL A 107 1.92 2.64 -0.01
CA VAL A 107 0.68 2.70 0.77
C VAL A 107 0.70 3.91 1.70
N GLU A 108 1.82 4.21 2.35
CA GLU A 108 1.98 5.41 3.17
C GLU A 108 1.83 6.69 2.33
N GLU A 109 2.40 6.73 1.12
CA GLU A 109 2.24 7.87 0.22
C GLU A 109 0.77 8.06 -0.20
N SER A 110 0.12 6.97 -0.62
CA SER A 110 -1.31 6.98 -0.95
C SER A 110 -2.16 7.43 0.23
N TYR A 111 -1.83 6.94 1.44
CA TYR A 111 -2.45 7.37 2.67
C TYR A 111 -2.26 8.88 2.89
N ARG A 112 -1.05 9.43 2.77
CA ARG A 112 -0.80 10.87 2.92
C ARG A 112 -1.56 11.71 1.88
N ALA A 113 -1.73 11.20 0.66
CA ALA A 113 -2.47 11.86 -0.40
C ALA A 113 -4.01 11.89 -0.16
N ILE A 114 -4.54 10.89 0.54
CA ILE A 114 -5.99 10.74 0.78
C ILE A 114 -6.43 11.18 2.18
N ALA A 115 -5.58 10.96 3.18
CA ALA A 115 -5.83 11.25 4.58
C ALA A 115 -5.97 12.76 4.80
N PRO A 116 -6.85 13.17 5.73
CA PRO A 116 -6.92 14.56 6.15
C PRO A 116 -5.59 15.01 6.78
N LYS A 117 -5.23 16.29 6.59
CA LYS A 117 -4.00 16.89 7.12
C LYS A 117 -3.76 16.60 8.62
N ARG A 118 -4.84 16.45 9.41
CA ARG A 118 -4.78 16.07 10.83
C ARG A 118 -4.16 14.68 11.04
N LEU A 119 -4.63 13.66 10.32
CA LEU A 119 -4.13 12.29 10.47
C LEU A 119 -2.75 12.10 9.82
N ALA A 120 -2.47 12.82 8.73
CA ALA A 120 -1.12 12.86 8.16
C ALA A 120 -0.12 13.50 9.14
N ALA A 121 -0.51 14.59 9.82
CA ALA A 121 0.32 15.21 10.86
C ALA A 121 0.49 14.30 12.09
N GLU A 122 -0.54 13.55 12.50
CA GLU A 122 -0.40 12.56 13.57
C GLU A 122 0.58 11.44 13.20
N LEU A 123 0.51 10.94 11.96
CA LEU A 123 1.47 9.94 11.47
C LEU A 123 2.91 10.48 11.51
N ASP A 124 3.13 11.71 11.05
CA ASP A 124 4.43 12.37 11.08
C ASP A 124 4.94 12.54 12.52
N ALA A 125 4.07 12.98 13.44
CA ALA A 125 4.39 13.12 14.86
C ALA A 125 4.76 11.77 15.51
N ARG A 126 4.05 10.68 15.19
CA ARG A 126 4.39 9.32 15.66
C ARG A 126 5.76 8.87 15.14
N ARG A 127 6.09 9.18 13.88
CA ARG A 127 7.39 8.84 13.26
C ARG A 127 8.54 9.70 13.82
N ALA A 128 8.28 10.97 14.12
CA ALA A 128 9.23 11.84 14.79
C ALA A 128 9.50 11.38 16.23
N GLY A 129 8.45 11.01 16.97
CA GLY A 129 8.57 10.51 18.35
C GLY A 129 9.18 9.10 18.45
N GLY A 130 8.96 8.23 17.46
CA GLY A 130 9.55 6.89 17.40
C GLY A 130 11.05 6.89 17.08
N ARG A 131 11.55 7.90 16.36
CA ARG A 131 13.00 8.04 16.08
C ARG A 131 13.82 8.52 17.28
N THR A 132 13.20 9.09 18.30
CA THR A 132 13.91 9.49 19.54
C THR A 132 14.30 8.30 20.43
N GLY A 133 13.85 7.08 20.14
CA GLY A 133 14.15 5.87 20.92
C GLY A 133 15.08 4.84 20.28
N ALA A 134 15.55 5.03 19.04
CA ALA A 134 16.26 3.99 18.27
C ALA A 134 17.72 4.33 17.91
N GLU A 135 18.32 5.35 18.55
CA GLU A 135 19.76 5.60 18.50
C GLU A 135 20.43 5.20 19.83
N SER A 136 20.44 3.90 20.13
CA SER A 136 21.45 3.33 21.04
C SER A 136 21.64 1.85 20.76
N GLY A 137 22.74 1.51 20.08
CA GLY A 137 23.26 0.15 20.03
C GLY A 137 23.52 -0.40 18.63
N ALA A 138 24.66 -0.02 18.03
CA ALA A 138 25.48 -0.91 17.21
C ALA A 138 26.84 -0.25 16.87
N ALA A 139 27.78 -0.37 17.80
CA ALA A 139 29.22 -0.52 17.53
C ALA A 139 29.62 -1.80 18.29
N PRO A 140 30.47 -2.68 17.74
CA PRO A 140 31.85 -2.36 17.38
C PRO A 140 32.28 -2.75 15.95
#